data_AF-A0A1U8GGR6-F1
#
_entry.id   AF-A0A1U8GGR6-F1
#
_cell.length_a   1.000
_cell.length_b   1.000
_cell.length_c   1.000
_cell.angle_alpha   90.00
_cell.angle_beta   90.00
_cell.angle_gamma   90.00
#
_symmetry.space_group_name_H-M   'P 1'
#
loop_
_entity.id
_entity.type
_entity.pdbx_description
1 polymer ?
#
loop_
_entity_poly.entity_id
_entity_poly.type
_entity_poly.pdbx_seq_one_letter_code
_entity_poly.pdbx_strand_id
1 'polypeptide(L)'
;MVRFGSILMKDGINKSLLEFLVCPLSKQPLRLCEKTNSLISDTIGVSYPIVDGIPRLVPADGKIIEADDALNSDGSVDLPGKRTDDQSGSS
;
A
#
# COMPACT_ATOMS: atom_id res chain seq x y z
N MET A 1 -29.07 -33.32 8.04
CA MET A 1 -28.40 -32.13 8.63
C MET A 1 -27.41 -31.58 7.63
N VAL A 2 -27.79 -30.56 6.85
CA VAL A 2 -26.84 -29.69 6.14
C VAL A 2 -26.99 -28.30 6.73
N ARG A 3 -26.27 -28.09 7.84
CA ARG A 3 -26.18 -26.80 8.51
C ARG A 3 -24.91 -26.09 8.05
N PHE A 4 -24.66 -26.07 6.74
CA PHE A 4 -23.51 -25.37 6.17
C PHE A 4 -23.96 -23.96 5.81
N GLY A 5 -23.54 -23.04 6.69
CA GLY A 5 -24.04 -21.70 6.82
C GLY A 5 -23.90 -20.87 5.55
N SER A 6 -25.01 -20.30 5.16
CA SER A 6 -25.12 -19.15 4.25
C SER A 6 -24.68 -17.84 4.92
N ILE A 7 -23.68 -17.84 5.81
CA ILE A 7 -23.20 -16.65 6.57
C ILE A 7 -21.70 -16.45 6.36
N LEU A 8 -21.25 -16.44 5.09
CA LEU A 8 -19.89 -16.04 4.76
C LEU A 8 -19.82 -15.30 3.42
N MET A 9 -20.83 -14.46 3.14
CA MET A 9 -20.82 -13.56 1.97
C MET A 9 -20.43 -12.13 2.38
N LYS A 10 -19.54 -12.02 3.38
CA LYS A 10 -19.00 -10.73 3.82
C LYS A 10 -17.55 -10.85 4.26
N ASP A 11 -16.80 -11.77 3.65
CA ASP A 11 -15.45 -12.06 4.08
C ASP A 11 -14.47 -11.46 3.10
N GLY A 12 -14.13 -10.20 3.38
CA GLY A 12 -12.85 -9.65 2.94
C GLY A 12 -11.74 -10.63 3.29
N ILE A 13 -10.66 -10.60 2.50
CA ILE A 13 -9.57 -11.58 2.62
C ILE A 13 -9.06 -11.59 4.07
N ASN A 14 -9.27 -12.72 4.75
CA ASN A 14 -8.92 -12.89 6.15
C ASN A 14 -7.39 -12.94 6.33
N LYS A 15 -6.86 -12.39 7.44
CA LYS A 15 -5.40 -12.32 7.71
C LYS A 15 -4.69 -13.67 7.57
N SER A 16 -5.31 -14.76 8.05
CA SER A 16 -4.75 -16.10 7.92
C SER A 16 -4.71 -16.62 6.48
N LEU A 17 -5.57 -16.13 5.58
CA LEU A 17 -5.53 -16.48 4.16
C LEU A 17 -4.43 -15.69 3.42
N LEU A 18 -4.19 -14.43 3.81
CA LEU A 18 -3.11 -13.61 3.23
C LEU A 18 -1.74 -14.27 3.36
N GLU A 19 -1.50 -14.98 4.46
CA GLU A 19 -0.23 -15.69 4.72
C GLU A 19 0.10 -16.74 3.65
N PHE A 20 -0.92 -17.27 2.95
CA PHE A 20 -0.76 -18.22 1.86
C PHE A 20 -0.78 -17.55 0.47
N LEU A 21 -1.21 -16.29 0.37
CA LEU A 21 -1.28 -15.56 -0.89
C LEU A 21 0.07 -14.93 -1.23
N VAL A 22 0.56 -15.24 -2.44
CA VAL A 22 1.83 -14.73 -2.95
C VAL A 22 1.63 -13.95 -4.24
N CYS A 23 2.54 -13.00 -4.49
CA CYS A 23 2.59 -12.25 -5.73
C CYS A 23 2.89 -13.17 -6.93
N PRO A 24 2.15 -13.06 -8.06
CA PRO A 24 2.38 -13.91 -9.23
C PRO A 24 3.77 -13.70 -9.85
N LEU A 25 4.38 -12.52 -9.66
CA LEU A 25 5.68 -12.14 -10.21
C LEU A 25 6.84 -12.40 -9.25
N SER A 26 6.80 -11.82 -8.04
CA SER A 26 7.92 -11.91 -7.09
C SER A 26 7.89 -13.15 -6.19
N LYS A 27 6.77 -13.87 -6.16
CA LYS A 27 6.53 -15.01 -5.26
C LYS A 27 6.65 -14.68 -3.77
N GLN A 28 6.64 -13.39 -3.42
CA GLN A 28 6.65 -12.90 -2.06
C GLN A 28 5.22 -12.74 -1.52
N PRO A 29 5.01 -12.77 -0.19
CA PRO A 29 3.70 -12.56 0.41
C PRO A 29 3.12 -11.19 0.05
N LEU A 30 1.80 -11.10 0.05
CA LEU A 30 1.05 -9.87 -0.25
C LEU A 30 0.43 -9.27 1.01
N ARG A 31 0.34 -7.93 1.04
CA ARG A 31 -0.26 -7.16 2.12
C ARG A 31 -1.62 -6.60 1.69
N LEU A 32 -2.67 -6.81 2.47
CA LEU A 32 -3.96 -6.17 2.21
C LEU A 32 -3.92 -4.69 2.59
N CYS A 33 -4.35 -3.85 1.66
CA CYS A 33 -4.63 -2.44 1.90
C CYS A 33 -6.13 -2.25 2.09
N GLU A 34 -6.55 -2.01 3.33
CA GLU A 34 -7.96 -1.78 3.67
C GLU A 34 -8.50 -0.47 3.08
N LYS A 35 -7.63 0.53 2.85
CA LYS A 35 -8.03 1.82 2.25
C LYS A 35 -8.53 1.67 0.80
N THR A 36 -7.85 0.84 0.01
CA THR A 36 -8.11 0.69 -1.43
C THR A 36 -8.66 -0.69 -1.80
N ASN A 37 -8.93 -1.53 -0.80
CA ASN A 37 -9.35 -2.92 -0.94
C ASN A 37 -8.52 -3.67 -2.00
N SER A 38 -7.19 -3.56 -1.89
CA SER A 38 -6.24 -4.09 -2.88
C SER A 38 -5.08 -4.82 -2.18
N LEU A 39 -4.49 -5.80 -2.86
CA LEU A 39 -3.32 -6.54 -2.38
C LEU A 39 -2.04 -5.89 -2.91
N ILE A 40 -1.16 -5.48 -2.00
CA ILE A 40 0.09 -4.79 -2.29
C ILE A 40 1.25 -5.79 -2.21
N SER A 41 2.14 -5.72 -3.20
CA SER A 41 3.46 -6.35 -3.17
C SER A 41 4.52 -5.29 -2.91
N ASP A 42 5.01 -5.22 -1.67
CA ASP A 42 6.02 -4.24 -1.25
C ASP A 42 7.36 -4.45 -1.97
N THR A 43 7.67 -5.67 -2.43
CA THR A 43 8.93 -6.02 -3.12
C THR A 43 9.08 -5.34 -4.48
N ILE A 44 7.99 -5.25 -5.23
CA ILE A 44 7.99 -4.73 -6.61
C ILE A 44 7.14 -3.46 -6.74
N GLY A 45 6.52 -2.99 -5.66
CA GLY A 45 5.71 -1.78 -5.66
C GLY A 45 4.48 -1.88 -6.55
N VAL A 46 3.79 -3.03 -6.57
CA VAL A 46 2.55 -3.18 -7.36
C VAL A 46 1.36 -3.53 -6.48
N SER A 47 0.18 -3.11 -6.90
CA SER A 47 -1.11 -3.41 -6.28
C SER A 47 -1.99 -4.22 -7.23
N TYR A 48 -2.72 -5.16 -6.66
CA TYR A 48 -3.70 -5.99 -7.36
C TYR A 48 -5.10 -5.72 -6.77
N PRO A 49 -6.11 -5.42 -7.60
CA PRO A 49 -7.44 -5.10 -7.10
C PRO A 49 -8.18 -6.35 -6.61
N ILE A 50 -9.09 -6.15 -5.65
CA ILE A 50 -10.08 -7.15 -5.23
C ILE A 50 -11.43 -6.76 -5.82
N VAL A 51 -11.98 -7.59 -6.69
CA VAL A 51 -13.26 -7.35 -7.39
C VAL A 51 -14.24 -8.43 -6.97
N ASP A 52 -15.43 -8.05 -6.48
CA ASP A 52 -16.45 -8.96 -5.97
C ASP A 52 -15.94 -9.92 -4.87
N GLY A 53 -14.98 -9.47 -4.06
CA GLY A 53 -14.33 -10.28 -3.04
C GLY A 53 -13.27 -11.25 -3.56
N ILE A 54 -12.99 -11.24 -4.87
CA ILE A 54 -12.01 -12.12 -5.52
C ILE A 54 -10.72 -11.34 -5.81
N PRO A 55 -9.57 -11.77 -5.29
CA PRO A 55 -8.29 -11.14 -5.59
C PRO A 55 -7.86 -11.43 -7.03
N ARG A 56 -7.60 -10.37 -7.80
CA ARG A 56 -7.24 -10.46 -9.22
C ARG A 56 -5.71 -10.44 -9.40
N LEU A 57 -5.08 -11.58 -9.15
CA LEU A 57 -3.62 -11.76 -9.22
C LEU A 57 -3.13 -12.04 -10.65
N VAL A 58 -3.55 -11.23 -11.61
CA VAL A 58 -3.11 -11.31 -13.01
C VAL A 58 -2.04 -10.24 -13.24
N PRO A 59 -0.88 -10.56 -13.83
CA PRO A 59 0.18 -9.57 -14.09
C PRO A 59 -0.31 -8.31 -14.84
N ALA A 60 -1.26 -8.48 -15.77
CA ALA A 60 -1.83 -7.38 -16.54
C ALA A 60 -2.73 -6.44 -15.73
N ASP A 61 -3.30 -6.91 -14.61
CA ASP A 61 -4.16 -6.10 -13.74
C ASP A 61 -3.36 -5.40 -12.61
N GLY A 62 -2.07 -5.70 -12.50
CA GLY A 62 -1.17 -5.09 -11.53
C GLY A 62 -0.91 -3.62 -11.83
N LYS A 63 -1.13 -2.74 -10.86
CA LYS A 63 -0.85 -1.31 -10.96
C LYS A 63 0.31 -0.92 -10.07
N ILE A 64 1.28 -0.20 -10.64
CA ILE A 64 2.41 0.34 -9.88
C ILE A 64 1.86 1.34 -8.85
N ILE A 65 2.27 1.19 -7.61
CA ILE A 65 1.98 2.14 -6.55
C ILE A 65 3.28 2.87 -6.23
N GLU A 66 3.27 4.19 -6.40
CA GLU A 66 4.33 5.03 -5.88
C GLU A 66 4.23 4.99 -4.35
N ALA A 67 5.37 4.88 -3.66
CA ALA A 67 5.45 4.58 -2.23
C ALA A 67 5.04 5.76 -1.32
N ASP A 68 4.06 6.57 -1.73
CA ASP A 68 3.63 7.79 -1.05
C ASP A 68 2.65 7.53 0.10
N ASP A 69 2.03 6.35 0.19
CA ASP A 69 1.11 6.02 1.29
C ASP A 69 1.80 5.70 2.64
N ALA A 70 3.14 5.62 2.66
CA ALA A 70 3.94 5.42 3.87
C ALA A 70 4.31 6.72 4.61
N LEU A 71 4.05 7.88 4.01
CA LEU A 71 4.45 9.19 4.57
C LEU A 71 3.22 9.99 5.00
N ASN A 72 2.45 9.48 5.95
CA ASN A 72 1.66 10.35 6.81
C ASN A 72 2.44 10.59 8.10
N SER A 73 3.56 11.28 7.96
CA SER A 73 4.19 12.03 9.04
C SER A 73 4.38 13.43 8.49
N ASP A 74 3.44 14.29 8.89
CA ASP A 74 3.52 15.74 8.90
C ASP A 74 4.91 16.20 9.38
N GLY A 75 5.85 16.27 8.44
CA GLY A 75 7.14 16.90 8.63
C GLY A 75 6.99 18.31 8.11
N SER A 76 6.65 19.25 9.00
CA SER A 76 6.91 20.65 8.74
C SER A 76 8.42 20.79 8.53
N VAL A 77 8.86 20.79 7.28
CA VAL A 77 10.20 21.24 6.90
C VAL A 77 10.19 22.75 7.12
N ASP A 78 10.57 23.21 8.31
CA ASP A 78 10.94 24.60 8.52
C ASP A 78 12.38 24.74 8.04
N LEU A 79 12.54 25.46 6.94
CA LEU A 79 13.81 25.61 6.22
C LEU A 79 14.60 26.76 6.86
N PRO A 80 15.81 26.52 7.41
CA PRO A 80 16.63 27.61 7.93
C PRO A 80 17.15 28.47 6.78
N GLY A 81 16.50 29.61 6.60
CA GLY A 81 16.90 30.67 5.68
C GLY A 81 18.27 31.25 6.02
N LYS A 82 19.25 30.82 5.24
CA LYS A 82 20.40 31.56 4.69
C LYS A 82 20.98 32.69 5.56
N ARG A 83 22.13 32.39 6.18
CA ARG A 83 23.15 33.40 6.50
C ARG A 83 23.66 34.00 5.19
N THR A 84 23.52 35.31 5.03
CA THR A 84 24.43 36.11 4.20
C THR A 84 24.97 37.22 5.09
N ASP A 85 26.21 37.01 5.53
CA ASP A 85 27.11 38.03 6.02
C ASP A 85 27.42 39.01 4.88
N ASP A 86 26.80 40.17 4.88
CA ASP A 86 27.26 41.31 4.08
C ASP A 86 27.80 42.38 5.04
N GLN A 87 29.10 42.28 5.31
CA GLN A 87 29.89 43.39 5.80
C GLN A 87 30.03 44.41 4.67
N SER A 88 29.32 45.54 4.77
CA SER A 88 29.79 46.79 4.17
C SER A 88 29.53 47.92 5.14
N GLY A 89 30.60 48.37 5.79
CA GLY A 89 30.60 49.64 6.51
C GLY A 89 30.43 50.81 5.55
N SER A 90 29.80 51.87 6.05
CA SER A 90 29.97 53.24 5.56
C SER A 90 29.35 54.19 6.58
N SER A 91 30.15 54.66 7.53
CA SER A 91 30.32 56.07 7.93
C SER A 91 31.30 56.15 9.10
#